data_AF-A0AAJ7BMF8-F1
#
_entry.id   AF-A0AAJ7BMF8-F1
#
_cell.length_a   1.000
_cell.length_b   1.000
_cell.length_c   1.000
_cell.angle_alpha   90.00
_cell.angle_beta   90.00
_cell.angle_gamma   90.00
#
_symmetry.space_group_name_H-M   'P 1'
#
loop_
_entity.id
_entity.type
_entity.pdbx_description
1 polymer ?
#
loop_
_entity_poly.entity_id
_entity_poly.type
_entity_poly.pdbx_seq_one_letter_code
_entity_poly.pdbx_strand_id
1 'polypeptide(L)'
;MEFPNLGEHCSEQTCNRLDFLPLKCDACESIFCTDHISYITHSCPSAYKKDVQVPVCPLCNMPIPSKRGDPPDLAVGQHMDNDCQADFGKSRRKVFTNKCSTKGCKIKEIVQVKCSDCGNNFCLKHRHPTDHACIGREEATRLRRLEALNRQTSSKTAVQGSTNDSQNIRNIQGTLSEDEALARALQASLQDEQPPRRQGLQVVPSSSKDRCRLS
;
A
#
# COMPACT_ATOMS: atom_id res chain seq x y z
N MET A 1 -0.98 -26.07 70.12
CA MET A 1 -0.71 -27.23 69.24
C MET A 1 -0.40 -26.67 67.87
N GLU A 2 0.77 -27.01 67.37
CA GLU A 2 1.40 -26.48 66.17
C GLU A 2 0.78 -27.16 64.95
N PHE A 3 0.50 -26.40 63.88
CA PHE A 3 -0.01 -26.93 62.60
C PHE A 3 1.20 -27.37 61.76
N PRO A 4 1.59 -28.66 61.71
CA PRO A 4 2.95 -28.98 61.27
C PRO A 4 3.12 -29.08 59.74
N ASN A 5 2.06 -29.01 58.93
CA ASN A 5 2.15 -29.24 57.47
C ASN A 5 1.01 -28.54 56.70
N LEU A 6 0.91 -27.21 56.75
CA LEU A 6 0.00 -26.45 55.88
C LEU A 6 0.83 -25.72 54.81
N GLY A 7 1.11 -26.41 53.70
CA GLY A 7 1.85 -25.86 52.56
C GLY A 7 2.50 -26.97 51.74
N GLU A 8 2.60 -26.77 50.43
CA GLU A 8 3.34 -27.67 49.53
C GLU A 8 4.77 -27.16 49.39
N HIS A 9 5.76 -28.05 49.39
CA HIS A 9 7.16 -27.68 49.17
C HIS A 9 7.48 -27.56 47.68
N CYS A 10 8.45 -26.71 47.35
CA CYS A 10 9.07 -26.76 46.03
C CYS A 10 9.74 -28.12 45.83
N SER A 11 9.41 -28.83 44.74
CA SER A 11 9.96 -30.16 44.41
C SER A 11 11.44 -30.14 44.02
N GLU A 12 12.03 -28.94 43.93
CA GLU A 12 13.45 -28.74 43.64
C GLU A 12 14.28 -28.90 44.92
N GLN A 13 15.23 -29.84 44.90
CA GLN A 13 16.03 -30.25 46.06
C GLN A 13 16.86 -29.11 46.69
N THR A 14 17.14 -28.06 45.92
CA THR A 14 17.95 -26.92 46.34
C THR A 14 17.13 -25.80 47.00
N CYS A 15 15.80 -25.80 46.86
CA CYS A 15 14.95 -24.68 47.29
C CYS A 15 14.08 -25.03 48.50
N ASN A 16 13.33 -26.15 48.46
CA ASN A 16 12.45 -26.66 49.53
C ASN A 16 11.59 -25.61 50.29
N ARG A 17 11.33 -24.43 49.70
CA ARG A 17 10.51 -23.37 50.31
C ARG A 17 9.06 -23.82 50.48
N LEU A 18 8.36 -23.27 51.49
CA LEU A 18 6.97 -23.62 51.88
C LEU A 18 5.95 -22.49 51.69
N ASP A 19 6.39 -21.23 51.65
CA ASP A 19 5.52 -20.06 51.57
C ASP A 19 5.47 -19.48 50.15
N PHE A 20 4.99 -20.26 49.19
CA PHE A 20 4.83 -19.79 47.81
C PHE A 20 3.49 -20.21 47.23
N LEU A 21 3.05 -19.49 46.19
CA LEU A 21 1.87 -19.89 45.42
C LEU A 21 2.22 -21.20 44.67
N PRO A 22 1.58 -22.34 44.96
CA PRO A 22 1.94 -23.62 44.36
C PRO A 22 1.75 -23.59 42.84
N LEU A 23 2.84 -23.58 42.06
CA LEU A 23 2.78 -23.63 40.60
C LEU A 23 3.07 -25.05 40.14
N LYS A 24 2.15 -25.64 39.39
CA LYS A 24 2.33 -26.97 38.79
C LYS A 24 2.98 -26.85 37.43
N CYS A 25 4.07 -27.58 37.22
CA CYS A 25 4.66 -27.74 35.89
C CYS A 25 3.67 -28.49 34.99
N ASP A 26 3.35 -27.95 33.82
CA ASP A 26 2.42 -28.55 32.85
C ASP A 26 3.01 -29.75 32.08
N ALA A 27 4.30 -30.05 32.29
CA ALA A 27 4.97 -31.20 31.70
C ALA A 27 5.12 -32.36 32.71
N CYS A 28 5.71 -32.11 33.89
CA CYS A 28 5.99 -33.13 34.91
C CYS A 28 5.02 -33.12 36.10
N GLU A 29 4.06 -32.20 36.12
CA GLU A 29 3.00 -32.08 37.14
C GLU A 29 3.49 -31.83 38.58
N SER A 30 4.80 -31.65 38.76
CA SER A 30 5.44 -31.35 40.05
C SER A 30 5.27 -29.88 40.43
N ILE A 31 5.30 -29.60 41.73
CA ILE A 31 5.02 -28.27 42.28
C ILE A 31 6.34 -27.52 42.49
N PHE A 32 6.42 -26.30 41.97
CA PHE A 32 7.61 -25.45 42.08
C PHE A 32 7.24 -24.01 42.47
N CYS A 33 8.20 -23.30 43.05
CA CYS A 33 8.07 -21.85 43.27
C CYS A 33 8.30 -21.06 41.98
N THR A 34 8.03 -19.76 42.01
CA THR A 34 8.17 -18.82 40.87
C THR A 34 9.54 -18.90 40.18
N ASP A 35 10.58 -19.14 40.96
CA ASP A 35 11.96 -19.14 40.46
C ASP A 35 12.36 -20.48 39.83
N HIS A 36 11.70 -21.59 40.22
CA HIS A 36 12.06 -22.96 39.80
C HIS A 36 11.04 -23.59 38.84
N ILE A 37 9.92 -22.93 38.56
CA ILE A 37 8.86 -23.44 37.66
C ILE A 37 9.30 -23.55 36.19
N SER A 38 10.35 -22.83 35.77
CA SER A 38 10.84 -22.92 34.39
C SER A 38 11.40 -24.32 34.10
N TYR A 39 11.20 -24.85 32.90
CA TYR A 39 11.67 -26.21 32.57
C TYR A 39 13.20 -26.35 32.66
N ILE A 40 13.93 -25.26 32.48
CA ILE A 40 15.40 -25.23 32.51
C ILE A 40 15.89 -25.30 33.96
N THR A 41 15.24 -24.59 34.89
CA THR A 41 15.68 -24.49 36.29
C THR A 41 15.55 -25.80 37.05
N HIS A 42 14.49 -26.58 36.80
CA HIS A 42 14.31 -27.90 37.43
C HIS A 42 14.66 -29.08 36.51
N SER A 43 15.32 -28.80 35.37
CA SER A 43 15.70 -29.81 34.36
C SER A 43 14.56 -30.80 34.07
N CYS A 44 13.42 -30.29 33.62
CA CYS A 44 12.19 -31.05 33.52
C CYS A 44 12.36 -32.33 32.67
N PRO A 45 12.05 -33.53 33.19
CA PRO A 45 12.21 -34.78 32.46
C PRO A 45 11.32 -34.88 31.22
N SER A 46 10.25 -34.08 31.18
CA SER A 46 9.23 -34.06 30.12
C SER A 46 9.22 -32.75 29.31
N ALA A 47 10.27 -31.92 29.41
CA ALA A 47 10.39 -30.68 28.64
C ALA A 47 10.14 -30.89 27.14
N TYR A 48 10.64 -32.00 26.59
CA TYR A 48 10.51 -32.37 25.18
C TYR A 48 9.07 -32.43 24.65
N LYS A 49 8.07 -32.64 25.51
CA LYS A 49 6.65 -32.69 25.09
C LYS A 49 6.06 -31.31 24.81
N LYS A 50 6.68 -30.26 25.36
CA LYS A 50 6.17 -28.88 25.31
C LYS A 50 7.06 -27.96 24.48
N ASP A 51 8.24 -28.42 24.10
CA ASP A 51 9.17 -27.67 23.27
C ASP A 51 8.73 -27.68 21.79
N VAL A 52 7.91 -26.70 21.41
CA VAL A 52 7.45 -26.49 20.03
C VAL A 52 8.32 -25.41 19.39
N GLN A 53 9.38 -25.85 18.70
CA GLN A 53 10.26 -24.96 17.96
C GLN A 53 9.63 -24.62 16.60
N VAL A 54 9.64 -23.33 16.26
CA VAL A 54 9.16 -22.83 14.96
C VAL A 54 10.38 -22.65 14.05
N PRO A 55 10.61 -23.57 13.09
CA PRO A 55 11.75 -23.45 12.19
C PRO A 55 11.57 -22.28 11.23
N VAL A 56 12.67 -21.62 10.87
CA VAL A 56 12.68 -20.53 9.90
C VAL A 56 13.21 -21.07 8.57
N CYS A 57 12.53 -20.74 7.47
CA CYS A 57 12.98 -21.13 6.14
C CYS A 57 14.25 -20.35 5.75
N PRO A 58 15.34 -21.02 5.30
CA PRO A 58 16.58 -20.34 4.93
C PRO A 58 16.47 -19.53 3.62
N LEU A 59 15.42 -19.76 2.83
CA LEU A 59 15.22 -19.13 1.52
C LEU A 59 14.39 -17.84 1.60
N CYS A 60 13.30 -17.85 2.38
CA CYS A 60 12.38 -16.71 2.48
C CYS A 60 12.40 -16.03 3.86
N ASN A 61 13.14 -16.56 4.84
CA ASN A 61 13.17 -16.11 6.23
C ASN A 61 11.79 -16.02 6.90
N MET A 62 10.79 -16.75 6.39
CA MET A 62 9.48 -16.85 7.02
C MET A 62 9.49 -17.93 8.11
N PRO A 63 8.89 -17.67 9.28
CA PRO A 63 8.66 -18.70 10.28
C PRO A 63 7.63 -19.70 9.75
N ILE A 64 7.98 -20.99 9.77
CA ILE A 64 7.16 -22.06 9.22
C ILE A 64 6.38 -22.71 10.37
N PRO A 65 5.03 -22.74 10.31
CA PRO A 65 4.22 -23.48 11.27
C PRO A 65 4.53 -24.98 11.21
N SER A 66 5.12 -25.54 12.26
CA SER A 66 5.30 -26.99 12.41
C SER A 66 4.16 -27.62 13.20
N LYS A 67 3.73 -28.83 12.82
CA LYS A 67 2.75 -29.61 13.59
C LYS A 67 3.43 -30.25 14.80
N ARG A 68 2.64 -30.52 15.86
CA ARG A 68 3.14 -31.19 17.07
C ARG A 68 3.61 -32.60 16.71
N GLY A 69 4.91 -32.86 16.89
CA GLY A 69 5.52 -34.17 16.68
C GLY A 69 6.26 -34.34 15.35
N ASP A 70 6.09 -33.41 14.40
CA ASP A 70 6.86 -33.44 13.15
C ASP A 70 8.24 -32.80 13.39
N PRO A 71 9.34 -33.44 12.94
CA PRO A 71 10.66 -32.83 13.01
C PRO A 71 10.72 -31.54 12.15
N PRO A 72 11.50 -30.53 12.58
CA PRO A 72 11.56 -29.24 11.90
C PRO A 72 11.96 -29.36 10.43
N ASP A 73 12.83 -30.31 10.09
CA ASP A 73 13.34 -30.52 8.73
C ASP A 73 12.24 -30.89 7.73
N LEU A 74 11.25 -31.69 8.15
CA LEU A 74 10.13 -32.06 7.29
C LEU A 74 9.20 -30.86 7.04
N ALA A 75 8.93 -30.05 8.06
CA ALA A 75 8.13 -28.84 7.92
C ALA A 75 8.81 -27.82 6.99
N VAL A 76 10.13 -27.67 7.11
CA VAL A 76 10.93 -26.82 6.20
C VAL A 76 10.94 -27.36 4.79
N GLY A 77 11.15 -28.68 4.60
CA GLY A 77 11.09 -29.32 3.29
C GLY A 77 9.75 -29.14 2.58
N GLN A 78 8.64 -29.40 3.29
CA GLN A 78 7.30 -29.21 2.73
C GLN A 78 7.05 -27.76 2.30
N HIS A 79 7.48 -26.80 3.12
CA HIS A 79 7.39 -25.39 2.78
C HIS A 79 8.26 -25.05 1.56
N MET A 80 9.50 -25.55 1.50
CA MET A 80 10.40 -25.35 0.36
C MET A 80 9.80 -25.84 -0.95
N ASP A 81 9.10 -26.98 -0.92
CA ASP A 81 8.54 -27.62 -2.11
C ASP A 81 7.22 -26.99 -2.60
N ASN A 82 6.35 -26.50 -1.70
CA ASN A 82 4.98 -26.09 -2.05
C ASN A 82 4.66 -24.61 -1.80
N ASP A 83 5.21 -24.02 -0.74
CA ASP A 83 4.72 -22.74 -0.19
C ASP A 83 5.81 -21.65 -0.10
N CYS A 84 7.02 -21.93 -0.58
CA CYS A 84 8.15 -21.03 -0.48
C CYS A 84 8.07 -19.91 -1.52
N GLN A 85 7.64 -18.72 -1.09
CA GLN A 85 7.63 -17.49 -1.89
C GLN A 85 9.02 -16.86 -2.08
N ALA A 86 10.11 -17.64 -1.98
CA ALA A 86 11.45 -17.13 -2.22
C ALA A 86 11.64 -16.84 -3.71
N ASP A 87 11.08 -15.72 -4.15
CA ASP A 87 11.17 -15.11 -5.48
C ASP A 87 12.62 -14.60 -5.71
N PHE A 88 13.61 -15.50 -5.70
CA PHE A 88 15.00 -15.19 -6.08
C PHE A 88 15.11 -14.84 -7.58
N GLY A 89 14.08 -15.15 -8.39
CA GLY A 89 14.02 -14.89 -9.83
C GLY A 89 13.46 -13.52 -10.23
N LYS A 90 12.72 -12.83 -9.35
CA LYS A 90 12.27 -11.45 -9.63
C LYS A 90 13.28 -10.48 -9.04
N SER A 91 14.16 -9.97 -9.91
CA SER A 91 15.10 -8.87 -9.69
C SER A 91 14.82 -8.08 -8.41
N ARG A 92 15.73 -8.20 -7.43
CA ARG A 92 15.72 -7.51 -6.13
C ARG A 92 15.03 -6.16 -6.29
N ARG A 93 13.86 -5.99 -5.64
CA ARG A 93 13.15 -4.70 -5.57
C ARG A 93 14.21 -3.62 -5.38
N LYS A 94 14.35 -2.72 -6.35
CA LYS A 94 15.45 -1.74 -6.38
C LYS A 94 15.46 -1.03 -5.02
N VAL A 95 16.47 -1.34 -4.20
CA VAL A 95 16.54 -0.88 -2.80
C VAL A 95 16.65 0.65 -2.75
N PHE A 96 17.23 1.25 -3.80
CA PHE A 96 17.39 2.70 -3.94
C PHE A 96 16.59 3.22 -5.16
N THR A 97 15.31 3.47 -4.96
CA THR A 97 14.39 4.01 -6.00
C THR A 97 14.17 5.51 -5.90
N ASN A 98 14.27 6.07 -4.69
CA ASN A 98 13.84 7.44 -4.40
C ASN A 98 14.95 8.45 -4.69
N LYS A 99 14.98 8.98 -5.92
CA LYS A 99 15.95 9.98 -6.37
C LYS A 99 15.64 11.37 -5.82
N CYS A 100 16.66 12.10 -5.38
CA CYS A 100 16.53 13.49 -4.99
C CYS A 100 16.23 14.40 -6.19
N SER A 101 15.27 15.32 -6.03
CA SER A 101 14.89 16.33 -7.04
C SER A 101 15.74 17.61 -7.03
N THR A 102 16.64 17.80 -6.06
CA THR A 102 17.51 18.99 -5.99
C THR A 102 18.49 19.01 -7.15
N LYS A 103 18.71 20.19 -7.75
CA LYS A 103 19.68 20.37 -8.84
C LYS A 103 21.07 19.94 -8.38
N GLY A 104 21.71 19.01 -9.11
CA GLY A 104 23.05 18.51 -8.79
C GLY A 104 23.10 17.34 -7.79
N CYS A 105 21.98 16.92 -7.19
CA CYS A 105 21.97 15.76 -6.29
C CYS A 105 21.62 14.47 -7.03
N LYS A 106 22.50 13.46 -6.96
CA LYS A 106 22.29 12.12 -7.56
C LYS A 106 21.97 11.03 -6.53
N ILE A 107 21.80 11.42 -5.26
CA ILE A 107 21.54 10.49 -4.16
C ILE A 107 20.16 9.86 -4.33
N LYS A 108 20.11 8.53 -4.20
CA LYS A 108 18.88 7.75 -4.15
C LYS A 108 18.76 7.15 -2.76
N GLU A 109 17.68 7.48 -2.07
CA GLU A 109 17.42 6.95 -0.74
C GLU A 109 16.54 5.69 -0.80
N ILE A 110 16.64 4.88 0.25
CA ILE A 110 15.76 3.72 0.45
C ILE A 110 14.35 4.20 0.83
N VAL A 111 14.29 5.24 1.67
CA VAL A 111 13.04 5.81 2.16
C VAL A 111 12.63 7.00 1.30
N GLN A 112 11.34 7.09 0.98
CA GLN A 112 10.79 8.23 0.27
C GLN A 112 10.60 9.41 1.24
N VAL A 113 11.46 10.42 1.16
CA VAL A 113 11.31 11.69 1.89
C VAL A 113 10.63 12.71 0.99
N LYS A 114 9.33 13.00 1.22
CA LYS A 114 8.58 14.04 0.49
C LYS A 114 8.58 15.34 1.29
N CYS A 115 8.77 16.46 0.62
CA CYS A 115 8.55 17.77 1.24
C CYS A 115 7.04 18.05 1.41
N SER A 116 6.62 18.60 2.54
CA SER A 116 5.21 18.97 2.83
C SER A 116 4.69 20.07 1.91
N ASP A 117 5.56 20.99 1.51
CA ASP A 117 5.18 22.18 0.74
C ASP A 117 5.20 21.86 -0.76
N CYS A 118 6.34 21.46 -1.32
CA CYS A 118 6.43 21.22 -2.76
C CYS A 118 6.02 19.80 -3.19
N GLY A 119 5.99 18.81 -2.29
CA GLY A 119 5.63 17.41 -2.57
C GLY A 119 6.64 16.61 -3.41
N ASN A 120 7.79 17.19 -3.75
CA ASN A 120 8.88 16.49 -4.43
C ASN A 120 9.68 15.61 -3.47
N ASN A 121 10.38 14.61 -4.04
CA ASN A 121 11.21 13.69 -3.26
C ASN A 121 12.66 14.19 -3.14
N PHE A 122 13.19 14.18 -1.93
CA PHE A 122 14.55 14.60 -1.65
C PHE A 122 15.32 13.52 -0.89
N CYS A 123 16.65 13.64 -0.83
CA CYS A 123 17.46 12.81 0.04
C CYS A 123 17.43 13.35 1.47
N LEU A 124 17.98 12.60 2.43
CA LEU A 124 18.02 13.03 3.84
C LEU A 124 18.77 14.36 4.02
N LYS A 125 19.78 14.63 3.18
CA LYS A 125 20.54 15.89 3.17
C LYS A 125 19.76 17.10 2.63
N HIS A 126 18.73 16.88 1.80
CA HIS A 126 17.95 17.94 1.18
C HIS A 126 16.48 17.94 1.64
N ARG A 127 16.21 17.38 2.82
CA ARG A 127 14.86 17.24 3.36
C ARG A 127 14.22 18.59 3.71
N HIS A 128 15.01 19.54 4.22
CA HIS A 128 14.47 20.81 4.68
C HIS A 128 14.26 21.81 3.52
N PRO A 129 13.29 22.74 3.64
CA PRO A 129 12.99 23.72 2.59
C PRO A 129 14.18 24.59 2.15
N THR A 130 15.13 24.84 3.05
CA THR A 130 16.36 25.58 2.80
C THR A 130 17.33 24.84 1.89
N ASP A 131 17.42 23.52 2.04
CA ASP A 131 18.44 22.68 1.40
C ASP A 131 18.08 22.34 -0.06
N HIS A 132 16.81 22.51 -0.45
CA HIS A 132 16.35 22.27 -1.82
C HIS A 132 15.73 23.49 -2.49
N ALA A 133 15.83 24.67 -1.87
CA ALA A 133 15.20 25.91 -2.35
C ALA A 133 13.72 25.69 -2.69
N CYS A 134 12.92 25.38 -1.65
CA CYS A 134 11.52 25.01 -1.83
C CYS A 134 10.71 26.11 -2.53
N ILE A 135 9.93 25.71 -3.53
CA ILE A 135 9.06 26.60 -4.32
C ILE A 135 7.75 26.93 -3.57
N GLY A 136 7.49 26.26 -2.43
CA GLY A 136 6.27 26.45 -1.63
C GLY A 136 5.06 25.66 -2.15
N ARG A 137 3.99 25.64 -1.35
CA ARG A 137 2.79 24.80 -1.60
C ARG A 137 1.93 25.28 -2.76
N GLU A 138 1.71 26.59 -2.86
CA GLU A 138 0.83 27.18 -3.88
C GLU A 138 1.42 27.00 -5.28
N GLU A 139 2.69 27.38 -5.45
CA GLU A 139 3.35 27.29 -6.74
C GLU A 139 3.58 25.83 -7.16
N ALA A 140 3.89 24.92 -6.23
CA ALA A 140 3.94 23.49 -6.52
C ALA A 140 2.59 22.91 -6.96
N THR A 141 1.47 23.44 -6.45
CA THR A 141 0.12 23.03 -6.86
C THR A 141 -0.20 23.57 -8.26
N ARG A 142 0.17 24.82 -8.55
CA ARG A 142 0.05 25.42 -9.87
C ARG A 142 0.82 24.62 -10.92
N LEU A 143 2.08 24.28 -10.65
CA LEU A 143 2.93 23.48 -11.55
C LEU A 143 2.35 22.09 -11.80
N ARG A 144 1.83 21.41 -10.77
CA ARG A 144 1.18 20.09 -10.94
C ARG A 144 -0.08 20.15 -11.81
N ARG A 145 -0.89 21.22 -11.68
CA ARG A 145 -2.06 21.42 -12.55
C ARG A 145 -1.66 21.65 -13.99
N LEU A 146 -0.62 22.47 -14.22
CA LEU A 146 -0.08 22.72 -15.56
C LEU A 146 0.46 21.44 -16.20
N GLU A 147 1.21 20.63 -15.44
CA GLU A 147 1.75 19.36 -15.94
C GLU A 147 0.63 18.35 -16.25
N ALA A 148 -0.44 18.30 -15.45
CA ALA A 148 -1.61 17.46 -15.72
C ALA A 148 -2.32 17.85 -17.02
N LEU A 149 -2.50 19.16 -17.28
CA LEU A 149 -3.08 19.66 -18.54
C LEU A 149 -2.19 19.30 -19.74
N ASN A 150 -0.86 19.44 -19.60
CA ASN A 150 0.07 19.13 -20.69
C ASN A 150 0.17 17.61 -20.98
N ARG A 151 -0.08 16.76 -19.98
CA ARG A 151 -0.20 15.31 -20.21
C ARG A 151 -1.45 14.96 -21.00
N GLN A 152 -2.56 15.66 -20.79
CA GLN A 152 -3.81 15.44 -21.53
C GLN A 152 -3.70 15.82 -23.02
N THR A 153 -2.93 16.86 -23.34
CA THR A 153 -2.65 17.25 -24.73
C THR A 153 -1.68 16.29 -25.41
N SER A 154 -0.67 15.79 -24.68
CA SER A 154 0.32 14.83 -25.19
C SER A 154 -0.22 13.41 -25.36
N SER A 155 -1.27 13.02 -24.61
CA SER A 155 -1.92 11.71 -24.74
C SER A 155 -2.86 11.59 -25.93
N LYS A 156 -3.23 12.69 -26.60
CA LYS A 156 -4.07 12.66 -27.81
C LYS A 156 -3.30 12.31 -29.08
N THR A 157 -1.98 12.43 -29.10
CA THR A 157 -1.12 12.13 -30.27
C THR A 157 -0.53 10.72 -30.27
N ALA A 158 -0.79 9.90 -29.23
CA ALA A 158 -0.18 8.58 -29.05
C ALA A 158 -1.18 7.41 -28.95
N VAL A 159 -2.36 7.51 -29.59
CA VAL A 159 -3.31 6.38 -29.70
C VAL A 159 -3.42 5.92 -31.16
N GLN A 160 -2.36 5.31 -31.66
CA GLN A 160 -2.42 4.29 -32.70
C GLN A 160 -1.67 3.07 -32.20
N GLY A 161 -2.38 2.17 -31.51
CA GLY A 161 -1.79 0.92 -31.04
C GLY A 161 -2.63 0.19 -29.99
N SER A 162 -3.61 -0.59 -30.46
CA SER A 162 -4.13 -1.84 -29.87
C SER A 162 -4.68 -1.82 -28.43
N THR A 163 -6.00 -2.02 -28.26
CA THR A 163 -6.62 -3.28 -27.79
C THR A 163 -8.11 -3.07 -27.45
N ASN A 164 -8.98 -3.62 -28.30
CA ASN A 164 -10.15 -4.47 -28.04
C ASN A 164 -11.10 -4.33 -26.83
N ASP A 165 -11.19 -3.20 -26.12
CA ASP A 165 -12.21 -3.10 -25.06
C ASP A 165 -12.77 -1.68 -24.91
N SER A 166 -13.82 -1.35 -25.68
CA SER A 166 -14.77 -0.25 -25.43
C SER A 166 -15.77 -0.12 -26.59
N GLN A 167 -16.61 -1.14 -26.79
CA GLN A 167 -17.77 -1.04 -27.70
C GLN A 167 -18.94 -0.25 -27.07
N ASN A 168 -18.84 0.19 -25.81
CA ASN A 168 -20.00 0.70 -25.05
C ASN A 168 -19.96 2.20 -24.65
N ILE A 169 -19.02 3.00 -25.16
CA ILE A 169 -18.99 4.47 -24.94
C ILE A 169 -18.80 5.22 -26.27
N ARG A 170 -19.49 4.80 -27.34
CA ARG A 170 -19.44 5.46 -28.65
C ARG A 170 -20.74 6.14 -29.09
N ASN A 171 -21.78 6.12 -28.26
CA ASN A 171 -23.11 6.62 -28.67
C ASN A 171 -23.50 8.03 -28.19
N ILE A 172 -22.60 8.78 -27.52
CA ILE A 172 -22.95 10.14 -27.02
C ILE A 172 -21.92 11.24 -27.39
N GLN A 173 -20.85 10.96 -28.12
CA GLN A 173 -19.92 12.01 -28.59
C GLN A 173 -19.50 11.79 -30.04
N GLY A 174 -19.75 12.83 -30.85
CA GLY A 174 -19.56 12.85 -32.30
C GLY A 174 -18.14 12.46 -32.70
N THR A 175 -18.05 11.46 -33.57
CA THR A 175 -16.82 10.89 -34.10
C THR A 175 -16.20 11.73 -35.22
N LEU A 176 -16.26 13.05 -35.12
CA LEU A 176 -15.62 13.93 -36.12
C LEU A 176 -14.18 14.17 -35.70
N SER A 177 -13.24 13.89 -36.60
CA SER A 177 -11.83 14.26 -36.40
C SER A 177 -11.69 15.79 -36.33
N GLU A 178 -10.70 16.31 -35.60
CA GLU A 178 -10.53 17.77 -35.40
C GLU A 178 -10.43 18.52 -36.73
N ASP A 179 -9.75 17.94 -37.73
CA ASP A 179 -9.63 18.49 -39.09
C ASP A 179 -10.96 18.47 -39.85
N GLU A 180 -11.79 17.44 -39.64
CA GLU A 180 -13.10 17.31 -40.27
C GLU A 180 -14.14 18.24 -39.63
N ALA A 181 -14.04 18.47 -38.32
CA ALA A 181 -14.86 19.45 -37.61
C ALA A 181 -14.49 20.89 -38.04
N LEU A 182 -13.20 21.18 -38.21
CA LEU A 182 -12.73 22.48 -38.67
C LEU A 182 -13.12 22.74 -40.14
N ALA A 183 -12.95 21.74 -41.02
CA ALA A 183 -13.37 21.85 -42.42
C ALA A 183 -14.88 22.09 -42.54
N ARG A 184 -15.71 21.41 -41.73
CA ARG A 184 -17.15 21.65 -41.67
C ARG A 184 -17.50 23.03 -41.13
N ALA A 185 -16.81 23.52 -40.10
CA ALA A 185 -17.02 24.85 -39.57
C ALA A 185 -16.71 25.94 -40.62
N LEU A 186 -15.60 25.78 -41.35
CA LEU A 186 -15.22 26.67 -42.46
C LEU A 186 -16.24 26.60 -43.62
N GLN A 187 -16.72 25.40 -43.96
CA GLN A 187 -17.77 25.22 -44.98
C GLN A 187 -19.11 25.84 -44.55
N ALA A 188 -19.48 25.74 -43.27
CA ALA A 188 -20.70 26.35 -42.75
C ALA A 188 -20.63 27.87 -42.79
N SER A 189 -19.50 28.46 -42.39
CA SER A 189 -19.30 29.91 -42.49
C SER A 189 -19.31 30.44 -43.93
N LEU A 190 -18.97 29.61 -44.93
CA LEU A 190 -19.03 29.97 -46.35
C LEU A 190 -20.45 29.83 -46.94
N GLN A 191 -21.32 29.01 -46.35
CA GLN A 191 -22.70 28.82 -46.81
C GLN A 191 -23.66 29.92 -46.33
N ASP A 192 -23.35 30.59 -45.22
CA ASP A 192 -24.12 31.73 -44.71
C ASP A 192 -23.90 33.05 -45.50
N GLU A 193 -22.96 33.07 -46.46
CA GLU A 193 -22.73 34.20 -47.37
C GLU A 193 -23.37 33.99 -48.76
N GLN A 194 -24.65 33.59 -48.82
CA GLN A 194 -25.48 33.74 -50.02
C GLN A 194 -26.77 34.53 -49.74
N PRO A 195 -27.15 35.50 -50.61
CA PRO A 195 -28.22 36.45 -50.33
C PRO A 195 -29.60 35.78 -50.27
N PRO A 196 -30.54 36.28 -49.46
CA PRO A 196 -31.82 35.61 -49.23
C PRO A 196 -32.74 35.72 -50.46
N ARG A 197 -33.16 34.56 -50.99
CA ARG A 197 -34.36 34.44 -51.83
C ARG A 197 -35.59 34.54 -50.91
N ARG A 198 -36.38 35.59 -51.13
CA ARG A 198 -37.70 35.81 -50.52
C ARG A 198 -38.59 34.57 -50.66
N GLN A 199 -39.17 34.09 -49.55
CA GLN A 199 -40.57 33.66 -49.46
C GLN A 199 -40.99 33.62 -47.98
N GLY A 200 -42.09 34.30 -47.69
CA GLY A 200 -42.43 34.77 -46.35
C GLY A 200 -43.13 33.75 -45.47
N LEU A 201 -43.26 34.10 -44.19
CA LEU A 201 -44.34 33.67 -43.31
C LEU A 201 -44.42 34.56 -42.06
N GLN A 202 -45.61 35.12 -41.90
CA GLN A 202 -46.37 35.55 -40.73
C GLN A 202 -45.69 36.00 -39.42
N VAL A 203 -46.17 37.17 -39.00
CA VAL A 203 -46.08 37.77 -37.67
C VAL A 203 -46.93 36.98 -36.67
N VAL A 204 -46.38 36.67 -35.50
CA VAL A 204 -47.15 36.37 -34.28
C VAL A 204 -46.63 37.19 -33.10
N PRO A 205 -47.51 37.66 -32.19
CA PRO A 205 -47.24 38.81 -31.34
C PRO A 205 -46.68 38.46 -29.95
N SER A 206 -46.09 39.49 -29.33
CA SER A 206 -45.49 39.49 -28.00
C SER A 206 -46.53 39.70 -26.90
N SER A 207 -46.61 38.76 -25.96
CA SER A 207 -47.20 38.86 -24.60
C SER A 207 -46.82 37.57 -23.88
N SER A 208 -46.44 37.46 -22.62
CA SER A 208 -46.64 38.29 -21.43
C SER A 208 -45.67 37.81 -20.33
N LYS A 209 -45.39 38.70 -19.38
CA LYS A 209 -44.70 38.45 -18.11
C LYS A 209 -45.40 37.34 -17.31
N ASP A 210 -44.61 36.50 -16.63
CA ASP A 210 -44.54 36.39 -15.15
C ASP A 210 -44.19 34.99 -14.63
N ARG A 211 -43.26 35.00 -13.66
CA ARG A 211 -43.04 34.05 -12.54
C ARG A 211 -42.48 32.64 -12.82
N CYS A 212 -41.30 32.41 -12.26
CA CYS A 212 -40.98 31.15 -11.59
C CYS A 212 -40.34 31.44 -10.22
N ARG A 213 -41.04 31.03 -9.14
CA ARG A 213 -40.59 31.05 -7.75
C ARG A 213 -39.76 29.79 -7.50
N LEU A 214 -38.59 29.93 -6.86
CA LEU A 214 -37.91 28.82 -6.21
C LEU A 214 -38.63 28.48 -4.89
N SER A 215 -38.82 27.20 -4.64
CA SER A 215 -38.90 26.57 -3.32
C SER A 215 -37.88 25.44 -3.31
#